data_AF-A0A074ZLD5-F1
#
_entry.id   AF-A0A074ZLD5-F1
#
_cell.length_a   1.000
_cell.length_b   1.000
_cell.length_c   1.000
_cell.angle_alpha   90.00
_cell.angle_beta   90.00
_cell.angle_gamma   90.00
#
_symmetry.space_group_name_H-M   'P 1'
#
loop_
_entity.id
_entity.type
_entity.pdbx_description
1 polymer ?
#
loop_
_entity_poly.entity_id
_entity_poly.type
_entity_poly.pdbx_seq_one_letter_code
_entity_poly.pdbx_strand_id
1 'polypeptide(L)'
;MVVAGAGVEHDSFVKAVEKAFSPCEHILCNEPAARNAPPPDATVAKYTGGYAKVERDLSQYHAPMPEFAHASVGFESCGSRDPYFVTSCLLQSLLGGGGSFSAGGPGKGMYTRLYVNVLNQHHWVNSAQAENHSYTDTGLFSITGSSDPADLDRLVYTLIGELRHTAESRLSADELSRAKAQLKSMLLMNMETRAVLFEDIARQVLTSGTRHQPEYWVEKIDAVSATDVQELLHRMLQSPPTVVGFGRVGRLPSQADVSRFISRPITSRLSDRIPGLFKRLI
;
A
#
# COMPACT_ATOMS: atom_id res chain seq x y z
N MET A 1 21.72 -16.18 8.92
CA MET A 1 20.97 -15.91 10.17
C MET A 1 21.39 -14.54 10.67
N VAL A 2 20.45 -13.71 11.13
CA VAL A 2 20.74 -12.41 11.75
C VAL A 2 20.20 -12.45 13.17
N VAL A 3 21.03 -12.06 14.14
CA VAL A 3 20.65 -11.94 15.56
C VAL A 3 20.67 -10.45 15.89
N ALA A 4 19.51 -9.89 16.23
CA ALA A 4 19.34 -8.47 16.52
C ALA A 4 19.08 -8.22 18.01
N GLY A 5 19.41 -7.03 18.50
CA GLY A 5 19.16 -6.61 19.87
C GLY A 5 18.86 -5.12 19.92
N ALA A 6 17.88 -4.71 20.72
CA ALA A 6 17.51 -3.31 20.94
C ALA A 6 17.53 -2.99 22.44
N GLY A 7 18.27 -1.95 22.83
CA GLY A 7 18.45 -1.58 24.24
C GLY A 7 19.37 -2.53 25.03
N VAL A 8 20.35 -3.14 24.35
CA VAL A 8 21.38 -4.00 24.94
C VAL A 8 22.77 -3.48 24.55
N GLU A 9 23.74 -3.63 25.45
CA GLU A 9 25.14 -3.28 25.17
C GLU A 9 25.74 -4.29 24.18
N HIS A 10 26.45 -3.79 23.17
CA HIS A 10 26.85 -4.58 22.01
C HIS A 10 27.83 -5.69 22.36
N ASP A 11 28.90 -5.39 23.11
CA ASP A 11 29.96 -6.35 23.41
C ASP A 11 29.44 -7.49 24.29
N SER A 12 28.59 -7.17 25.26
CA SER A 12 27.93 -8.13 26.14
C SER A 12 26.95 -9.01 25.37
N PHE A 13 26.23 -8.42 24.42
CA PHE A 13 25.31 -9.15 23.54
C PHE A 13 26.07 -10.13 22.63
N VAL A 14 27.15 -9.66 21.97
CA VAL A 14 27.99 -10.51 21.11
C VAL A 14 28.56 -11.68 21.92
N LYS A 15 29.12 -11.45 23.11
CA LYS A 15 29.63 -12.52 23.97
C LYS A 15 28.56 -13.56 24.34
N ALA A 16 27.33 -13.11 24.62
CA ALA A 16 26.24 -14.01 24.94
C ALA A 16 25.81 -14.85 23.72
N VAL A 17 25.75 -14.24 22.54
CA VAL A 17 25.45 -14.92 21.28
C VAL A 17 26.57 -15.91 20.92
N GLU A 18 27.84 -15.51 21.00
CA GLU A 18 28.98 -16.40 20.78
C GLU A 18 28.97 -17.58 21.75
N LYS A 19 28.67 -17.36 23.03
CA LYS A 19 28.56 -18.46 24.01
C LYS A 19 27.42 -19.42 23.69
N ALA A 20 26.29 -18.92 23.19
CA ALA A 20 25.11 -19.73 22.90
C ALA A 20 25.19 -20.46 21.54
N PHE A 21 25.85 -19.84 20.55
CA PHE A 21 25.92 -20.31 19.18
C PHE A 21 27.33 -20.78 18.76
N SER A 22 28.34 -20.73 19.64
CA SER A 22 29.69 -21.23 19.36
C SER A 22 30.06 -22.34 20.37
N PRO A 23 30.55 -23.50 19.94
CA PRO A 23 30.92 -23.87 18.58
C PRO A 23 29.73 -24.48 17.84
N CYS A 24 28.93 -23.70 17.11
CA CYS A 24 28.08 -24.30 16.09
C CYS A 24 29.02 -24.85 15.01
N GLU A 25 29.31 -26.15 15.06
CA GLU A 25 29.51 -26.88 13.81
C GLU A 25 28.36 -26.48 12.89
N HIS A 26 28.68 -26.01 11.69
CA HIS A 26 27.68 -25.66 10.70
C HIS A 26 26.73 -26.85 10.57
N ILE A 27 25.49 -26.72 11.05
CA ILE A 27 24.52 -27.83 11.05
C ILE A 27 24.29 -28.31 9.60
N LEU A 28 24.50 -27.43 8.62
CA LEU A 28 24.54 -27.75 7.19
C LEU A 28 25.48 -28.91 6.82
N CYS A 29 26.58 -29.11 7.56
CA CYS A 29 27.54 -30.18 7.31
C CYS A 29 27.05 -31.54 7.83
N ASN A 30 26.17 -31.56 8.85
CA ASN A 30 25.73 -32.78 9.53
C ASN A 30 24.26 -33.14 9.25
N GLU A 31 23.45 -32.20 8.72
CA GLU A 31 22.06 -32.45 8.32
C GLU A 31 21.97 -33.07 6.91
N PRO A 32 21.42 -34.29 6.76
CA PRO A 32 21.23 -34.93 5.45
C PRO A 32 20.36 -34.09 4.51
N ALA A 33 19.39 -33.33 5.06
CA ALA A 33 18.53 -32.43 4.29
C ALA A 33 19.29 -31.21 3.72
N ALA A 34 20.36 -30.77 4.39
CA ALA A 34 21.19 -29.66 3.95
C ALA A 34 22.21 -30.06 2.87
N ARG A 35 22.73 -31.29 2.91
CA ARG A 35 23.69 -31.79 1.92
C ARG A 35 23.11 -31.90 0.50
N ASN A 36 21.81 -32.15 0.41
CA ASN A 36 21.07 -32.29 -0.85
C ASN A 36 20.03 -31.18 -1.04
N ALA A 37 20.18 -30.04 -0.35
CA ALA A 37 19.26 -28.92 -0.53
C ALA A 37 19.33 -28.45 -1.99
N PRO A 38 18.19 -28.29 -2.69
CA PRO A 38 18.19 -27.67 -4.00
C PRO A 38 18.78 -26.26 -3.86
N PRO A 39 19.48 -25.75 -4.90
CA PRO A 39 19.95 -24.38 -4.88
C PRO A 39 18.76 -23.44 -4.65
N PRO A 40 18.94 -22.32 -3.92
CA PRO A 40 17.88 -21.35 -3.73
C PRO A 40 17.28 -20.96 -5.08
N ASP A 41 15.95 -20.93 -5.16
CA ASP A 41 15.25 -20.48 -6.35
C ASP A 41 15.60 -19.00 -6.60
N ALA A 42 16.31 -18.75 -7.71
CA ALA A 42 16.73 -17.42 -8.13
C ALA A 42 15.78 -16.81 -9.17
N THR A 43 14.62 -17.44 -9.41
CA THR A 43 13.59 -16.87 -10.29
C THR A 43 13.05 -15.57 -9.68
N VAL A 44 12.84 -14.60 -10.56
CA VAL A 44 12.20 -13.33 -10.20
C VAL A 44 10.69 -13.48 -10.28
N ALA A 45 9.98 -12.85 -9.35
CA ALA A 45 8.54 -12.76 -9.39
C ALA A 45 8.10 -12.05 -10.69
N LYS A 46 7.08 -12.62 -11.35
CA LYS A 46 6.46 -12.02 -12.54
C LYS A 46 5.02 -11.66 -12.21
N TYR A 47 4.71 -10.38 -12.25
CA TYR A 47 3.34 -9.93 -12.09
C TYR A 47 2.53 -10.16 -13.36
N THR A 48 1.38 -10.82 -13.22
CA THR A 48 0.49 -11.18 -14.34
C THR A 48 -0.86 -10.44 -14.29
N GLY A 49 -1.07 -9.60 -13.29
CA GLY A 49 -2.41 -9.20 -12.89
C GLY A 49 -3.19 -10.39 -12.31
N GLY A 50 -4.52 -10.29 -12.28
CA GLY A 50 -5.34 -11.40 -11.85
C GLY A 50 -6.81 -11.06 -11.63
N TYR A 51 -7.62 -12.10 -11.53
CA TYR A 51 -9.04 -11.98 -11.22
C TYR A 51 -9.44 -13.07 -10.24
N ALA A 52 -10.03 -12.69 -9.10
CA ALA A 52 -10.54 -13.65 -8.13
C ALA A 52 -11.86 -13.20 -7.50
N LYS A 53 -12.78 -14.15 -7.36
CA LYS A 53 -14.03 -13.99 -6.62
C LYS A 53 -14.07 -14.99 -5.49
N VAL A 54 -14.25 -14.51 -4.27
CA VAL A 54 -14.46 -15.34 -3.09
C VAL A 54 -15.87 -15.09 -2.60
N GLU A 55 -16.82 -15.86 -3.15
CA GLU A 55 -18.23 -15.75 -2.79
C GLU A 55 -18.44 -16.24 -1.35
N ARG A 56 -18.96 -15.34 -0.50
CA ARG A 56 -19.32 -15.62 0.89
C ARG A 56 -20.57 -14.84 1.26
N ASP A 57 -21.54 -15.52 1.84
CA ASP A 57 -22.65 -14.89 2.52
C ASP A 57 -22.15 -14.44 3.90
N LEU A 58 -22.10 -13.13 4.10
CA LEU A 58 -21.63 -12.55 5.34
C LEU A 58 -22.79 -12.15 6.25
N SER A 59 -24.05 -12.28 5.81
CA SER A 59 -25.23 -11.91 6.61
C SER A 59 -25.27 -12.59 7.99
N GLN A 60 -24.76 -13.82 8.08
CA GLN A 60 -24.70 -14.60 9.33
C GLN A 60 -23.69 -14.07 10.35
N TYR A 61 -22.70 -13.27 9.93
CA TYR A 61 -21.69 -12.68 10.82
C TYR A 61 -22.06 -11.27 11.27
N HIS A 62 -23.17 -10.71 10.75
CA HIS A 62 -23.57 -9.34 10.97
C HIS A 62 -24.80 -9.26 11.88
N ALA A 63 -24.57 -8.96 13.17
CA ALA A 63 -25.59 -8.37 14.03
C ALA A 63 -25.02 -7.06 14.59
N PRO A 64 -25.63 -5.87 14.41
CA PRO A 64 -26.76 -5.44 13.57
C PRO A 64 -26.30 -4.57 12.36
N MET A 65 -25.10 -4.80 11.82
CA MET A 65 -24.49 -3.97 10.77
C MET A 65 -24.89 -4.46 9.36
N PRO A 66 -25.04 -3.59 8.34
CA PRO A 66 -25.29 -4.01 6.96
C PRO A 66 -24.20 -4.96 6.42
N GLU A 67 -24.61 -5.89 5.57
CA GLU A 67 -23.70 -6.80 4.86
C GLU A 67 -22.93 -6.02 3.79
N PHE A 68 -21.60 -6.01 3.86
CA PHE A 68 -20.75 -5.39 2.85
C PHE A 68 -20.06 -6.43 1.96
N ALA A 69 -19.91 -6.08 0.68
CA ALA A 69 -18.96 -6.74 -0.22
C ALA A 69 -17.67 -5.93 -0.26
N HIS A 70 -16.54 -6.63 -0.38
CA HIS A 70 -15.21 -6.06 -0.42
C HIS A 70 -14.61 -6.24 -1.81
N ALA A 71 -13.96 -5.20 -2.31
CA ALA A 71 -13.19 -5.28 -3.55
C ALA A 71 -11.82 -4.64 -3.37
N SER A 72 -10.81 -5.26 -3.99
CA SER A 72 -9.46 -4.73 -4.11
C SER A 72 -9.09 -4.64 -5.57
N VAL A 73 -8.55 -3.48 -5.97
CA VAL A 73 -7.95 -3.26 -7.30
C VAL A 73 -6.50 -2.84 -7.10
N GLY A 74 -5.57 -3.50 -7.77
CA GLY A 74 -4.15 -3.23 -7.60
C GLY A 74 -3.31 -3.49 -8.85
N PHE A 75 -2.06 -3.08 -8.77
CA PHE A 75 -1.08 -3.08 -9.86
C PHE A 75 0.29 -3.53 -9.35
N GLU A 76 1.16 -3.95 -10.27
CA GLU A 76 2.57 -4.12 -9.94
C GLU A 76 3.13 -2.78 -9.51
N SER A 77 3.74 -2.76 -8.33
CA SER A 77 4.46 -1.61 -7.79
C SER A 77 5.97 -1.87 -7.92
N CYS A 78 6.73 -1.59 -6.87
CA CYS A 78 8.17 -1.72 -6.88
C CYS A 78 8.71 -2.45 -5.65
N GLY A 79 9.86 -3.11 -5.83
CA GLY A 79 10.57 -3.79 -4.75
C GLY A 79 11.32 -2.82 -3.84
N SER A 80 11.78 -3.33 -2.71
CA SER A 80 12.47 -2.56 -1.67
C SER A 80 13.80 -1.94 -2.12
N ARG A 81 14.35 -2.38 -3.25
CA ARG A 81 15.60 -1.88 -3.85
C ARG A 81 15.38 -0.92 -5.02
N ASP A 82 14.14 -0.74 -5.47
CA ASP A 82 13.81 0.16 -6.58
C ASP A 82 13.93 1.63 -6.13
N PRO A 83 14.43 2.55 -6.98
CA PRO A 83 14.49 3.98 -6.65
C PRO A 83 13.14 4.59 -6.23
N TYR A 84 12.02 4.06 -6.72
CA TYR A 84 10.67 4.51 -6.39
C TYR A 84 10.11 3.88 -5.11
N PHE A 85 10.88 3.08 -4.34
CA PHE A 85 10.41 2.46 -3.10
C PHE A 85 9.86 3.49 -2.10
N VAL A 86 10.58 4.59 -1.87
CA VAL A 86 10.10 5.64 -0.95
C VAL A 86 8.90 6.39 -1.56
N THR A 87 8.87 6.52 -2.88
CA THR A 87 7.74 7.11 -3.62
C THR A 87 6.47 6.27 -3.47
N SER A 88 6.55 4.93 -3.47
CA SER A 88 5.38 4.06 -3.27
C SER A 88 4.84 4.14 -1.84
N CYS A 89 5.71 4.24 -0.83
CA CYS A 89 5.32 4.53 0.55
C CYS A 89 4.66 5.90 0.70
N LEU A 90 5.16 6.91 -0.02
CA LEU A 90 4.56 8.24 -0.02
C LEU A 90 3.20 8.25 -0.73
N LEU A 91 3.06 7.51 -1.83
CA LEU A 91 1.80 7.33 -2.54
C LEU A 91 0.72 6.71 -1.63
N GLN A 92 1.08 5.71 -0.83
CA GLN A 92 0.19 5.14 0.18
C GLN A 92 -0.27 6.21 1.18
N SER A 93 0.66 7.03 1.68
CA SER A 93 0.35 8.11 2.64
C SER A 93 -0.51 9.23 2.01
N LEU A 94 -0.30 9.52 0.73
CA LEU A 94 -1.06 10.53 -0.03
C LEU A 94 -2.51 10.08 -0.29
N LEU A 95 -2.68 8.85 -0.77
CA LEU A 95 -4.00 8.27 -1.03
C LEU A 95 -4.74 7.98 0.27
N GLY A 96 -4.03 7.41 1.26
CA GLY A 96 -4.51 7.18 2.62
C GLY A 96 -5.78 6.33 2.65
N GLY A 97 -6.85 6.90 3.20
CA GLY A 97 -8.14 6.25 3.31
C GLY A 97 -8.54 5.87 4.74
N GLY A 98 -9.47 4.93 4.85
CA GLY A 98 -10.04 4.44 6.10
C GLY A 98 -11.49 3.99 5.96
N GLY A 99 -12.17 3.87 7.09
CA GLY A 99 -13.62 3.67 7.14
C GLY A 99 -14.38 4.99 7.06
N SER A 100 -15.61 4.94 6.53
CA SER A 100 -16.57 6.05 6.51
C SER A 100 -16.92 6.53 7.92
N PHE A 101 -16.87 5.62 8.89
CA PHE A 101 -16.98 5.91 10.30
C PHE A 101 -15.61 5.84 10.97
N SER A 102 -15.14 6.96 11.50
CA SER A 102 -13.94 7.04 12.33
C SER A 102 -14.22 7.90 13.56
N ALA A 103 -14.29 7.29 14.74
CA ALA A 103 -14.52 7.98 16.01
C ALA A 103 -13.23 8.67 16.55
N GLY A 104 -12.47 9.30 15.66
CA GLY A 104 -11.15 9.84 15.95
C GLY A 104 -11.03 11.35 15.97
N GLY A 105 -9.95 11.83 16.59
CA GLY A 105 -9.51 13.21 16.46
C GLY A 105 -8.70 13.48 15.18
N PRO A 106 -8.24 14.74 15.00
CA PRO A 106 -7.36 15.14 13.91
C PRO A 106 -6.10 14.26 13.81
N GLY A 107 -5.54 14.13 12.60
CA GLY A 107 -4.31 13.35 12.34
C GLY A 107 -4.53 11.95 11.76
N LYS A 108 -5.77 11.49 11.64
CA LYS A 108 -6.11 10.17 11.05
C LYS A 108 -6.19 10.14 9.52
N GLY A 109 -5.65 11.13 8.83
CA GLY A 109 -5.66 11.15 7.36
C GLY A 109 -6.98 11.60 6.70
N MET A 110 -7.83 12.38 7.39
CA MET A 110 -9.10 12.88 6.83
C MET A 110 -8.95 13.79 5.59
N TYR A 111 -7.74 14.30 5.35
CA TYR A 111 -7.39 15.14 4.18
C TYR A 111 -6.60 14.38 3.11
N THR A 112 -6.61 13.05 3.17
CA THR A 112 -6.04 12.18 2.13
C THR A 112 -7.02 12.04 0.96
N ARG A 113 -6.51 11.70 -0.22
CA ARG A 113 -7.33 11.71 -1.44
C ARG A 113 -8.50 10.73 -1.40
N LEU A 114 -8.28 9.51 -0.91
CA LEU A 114 -9.39 8.56 -0.75
C LEU A 114 -10.43 9.05 0.25
N TYR A 115 -10.02 9.79 1.28
CA TYR A 115 -10.98 10.36 2.22
C TYR A 115 -11.81 11.48 1.58
N VAL A 116 -11.14 12.46 0.96
CA VAL A 116 -11.79 13.67 0.42
C VAL A 116 -12.59 13.38 -0.87
N ASN A 117 -12.03 12.58 -1.77
CA ASN A 117 -12.60 12.35 -3.10
C ASN A 117 -13.53 11.13 -3.14
N VAL A 118 -13.32 10.14 -2.26
CA VAL A 118 -14.15 8.92 -2.22
C VAL A 118 -15.11 8.97 -1.02
N LEU A 119 -14.61 8.86 0.21
CA LEU A 119 -15.47 8.70 1.40
C LEU A 119 -16.41 9.88 1.62
N ASN A 120 -15.94 11.12 1.48
CA ASN A 120 -16.78 12.31 1.65
C ASN A 120 -17.80 12.53 0.52
N GLN A 121 -17.49 12.07 -0.70
CA GLN A 121 -18.35 12.28 -1.88
C GLN A 121 -19.34 11.14 -2.11
N HIS A 122 -19.08 9.97 -1.52
CA HIS A 122 -19.80 8.74 -1.79
C HIS A 122 -20.23 8.07 -0.50
N HIS A 123 -21.36 8.51 0.04
CA HIS A 123 -21.96 8.00 1.29
C HIS A 123 -22.25 6.48 1.29
N TRP A 124 -22.28 5.85 0.10
CA TRP A 124 -22.50 4.41 -0.08
C TRP A 124 -21.21 3.59 -0.01
N VAL A 125 -20.03 4.24 0.02
CA VAL A 125 -18.75 3.60 0.27
C VAL A 125 -18.52 3.52 1.77
N ASN A 126 -18.38 2.30 2.29
CA ASN A 126 -18.12 2.06 3.69
C ASN A 126 -16.63 2.17 4.05
N SER A 127 -15.74 1.74 3.16
CA SER A 127 -14.30 1.94 3.34
C SER A 127 -13.58 2.06 2.00
N ALA A 128 -12.45 2.75 2.02
CA ALA A 128 -11.51 2.83 0.91
C ALA A 128 -10.13 3.10 1.50
N GLN A 129 -9.15 2.25 1.22
CA GLN A 129 -7.82 2.32 1.81
C GLN A 129 -6.75 1.91 0.81
N ALA A 130 -5.67 2.68 0.73
CA ALA A 130 -4.50 2.36 -0.06
C ALA A 130 -3.52 1.49 0.72
N GLU A 131 -2.98 0.50 0.03
CA GLU A 131 -2.09 -0.53 0.57
C GLU A 131 -0.84 -0.62 -0.32
N ASN A 132 0.33 -0.65 0.31
CA ASN A 132 1.60 -0.83 -0.37
C ASN A 132 2.33 -2.04 0.22
N HIS A 133 2.65 -3.00 -0.63
CA HIS A 133 3.40 -4.19 -0.28
C HIS A 133 4.67 -4.25 -1.13
N SER A 134 5.83 -4.07 -0.52
CA SER A 134 7.11 -4.16 -1.22
C SER A 134 7.86 -5.43 -0.79
N TYR A 135 8.24 -6.23 -1.77
CA TYR A 135 9.09 -7.40 -1.61
C TYR A 135 10.51 -7.08 -2.11
N THR A 136 11.42 -8.04 -2.10
CA THR A 136 12.83 -7.79 -2.47
C THR A 136 12.99 -7.45 -3.95
N ASP A 137 12.19 -8.07 -4.83
CA ASP A 137 12.31 -7.98 -6.30
C ASP A 137 11.09 -7.32 -6.99
N THR A 138 9.90 -7.35 -6.38
CA THR A 138 8.67 -6.72 -6.88
C THR A 138 7.86 -6.07 -5.77
N GLY A 139 6.74 -5.43 -6.12
CA GLY A 139 5.76 -4.92 -5.17
C GLY A 139 4.33 -5.00 -5.69
N LEU A 140 3.37 -4.85 -4.80
CA LEU A 140 1.95 -4.75 -5.08
C LEU A 140 1.41 -3.50 -4.41
N PHE A 141 0.71 -2.68 -5.17
CA PHE A 141 -0.03 -1.56 -4.62
C PHE A 141 -1.49 -1.71 -4.97
N SER A 142 -2.36 -1.64 -3.96
CA SER A 142 -3.79 -1.85 -4.10
C SER A 142 -4.59 -0.76 -3.40
N ILE A 143 -5.79 -0.53 -3.91
CA ILE A 143 -6.83 0.19 -3.17
C ILE A 143 -7.93 -0.82 -2.88
N THR A 144 -8.17 -1.03 -1.60
CA THR A 144 -9.18 -1.95 -1.08
C THR A 144 -10.33 -1.15 -0.47
N GLY A 145 -11.57 -1.52 -0.77
CA GLY A 145 -12.74 -0.85 -0.21
C GLY A 145 -13.90 -1.80 0.01
N SER A 146 -14.95 -1.27 0.63
CA SER A 146 -16.19 -2.01 0.84
C SER A 146 -17.42 -1.14 0.61
N SER A 147 -18.49 -1.76 0.14
CA SER A 147 -19.80 -1.14 -0.12
C SER A 147 -20.92 -2.17 0.02
N ASP A 148 -22.17 -1.74 -0.15
CA ASP A 148 -23.27 -2.68 -0.39
C ASP A 148 -22.95 -3.57 -1.62
N PRO A 149 -23.30 -4.87 -1.60
CA PRO A 149 -23.12 -5.76 -2.76
C PRO A 149 -23.70 -5.22 -4.07
N ALA A 150 -24.78 -4.44 -4.00
CA ALA A 150 -25.41 -3.82 -5.15
C ALA A 150 -24.58 -2.69 -5.78
N ASP A 151 -23.61 -2.11 -5.06
CA ASP A 151 -22.76 -1.01 -5.53
C ASP A 151 -21.32 -1.46 -5.85
N LEU A 152 -21.02 -2.77 -5.85
CA LEU A 152 -19.65 -3.28 -5.96
C LEU A 152 -18.95 -2.90 -7.28
N ASP A 153 -19.68 -2.84 -8.40
CA ASP A 153 -19.14 -2.34 -9.67
C ASP A 153 -18.79 -0.86 -9.58
N ARG A 154 -19.71 -0.07 -9.03
CA ARG A 154 -19.52 1.36 -8.81
C ARG A 154 -18.33 1.62 -7.89
N LEU A 155 -18.16 0.82 -6.83
CA LEU A 155 -17.01 0.88 -5.92
C LEU A 155 -15.72 0.72 -6.72
N VAL A 156 -15.57 -0.38 -7.47
CA VAL A 156 -14.33 -0.64 -8.22
C VAL A 156 -14.02 0.50 -9.18
N TYR A 157 -15.00 0.99 -9.95
CA TYR A 157 -14.79 2.12 -10.87
C TYR A 157 -14.42 3.42 -10.17
N THR A 158 -14.97 3.69 -8.99
CA THR A 158 -14.60 4.83 -8.16
C THR A 158 -13.15 4.71 -7.67
N LEU A 159 -12.72 3.54 -7.18
CA LEU A 159 -11.36 3.33 -6.67
C LEU A 159 -10.31 3.46 -7.79
N ILE A 160 -10.52 2.79 -8.93
CA ILE A 160 -9.60 2.93 -10.07
C ILE A 160 -9.67 4.33 -10.69
N GLY A 161 -10.85 4.97 -10.68
CA GLY A 161 -11.03 6.35 -11.11
C GLY A 161 -10.17 7.32 -10.30
N GLU A 162 -10.10 7.15 -8.98
CA GLU A 162 -9.28 7.99 -8.11
C GLU A 162 -7.77 7.76 -8.32
N LEU A 163 -7.35 6.52 -8.55
CA LEU A 163 -5.95 6.21 -8.86
C LEU A 163 -5.51 6.88 -10.17
N ARG A 164 -6.35 6.80 -11.21
CA ARG A 164 -6.13 7.47 -12.50
C ARG A 164 -6.15 8.99 -12.38
N HIS A 165 -7.14 9.52 -11.66
CA HIS A 165 -7.20 10.93 -11.35
C HIS A 165 -5.91 11.40 -10.67
N THR A 166 -5.35 10.59 -9.77
CA THR A 166 -4.08 10.91 -9.10
C THR A 166 -2.87 10.86 -10.03
N ALA A 167 -2.86 9.97 -11.02
CA ALA A 167 -1.81 9.91 -12.01
C ALA A 167 -1.74 11.17 -12.90
N GLU A 168 -2.91 11.73 -13.22
CA GLU A 168 -3.03 12.78 -14.25
C GLU A 168 -3.25 14.18 -13.69
N SER A 169 -3.88 14.30 -12.52
CA SER A 169 -4.14 15.59 -11.90
C SER A 169 -2.86 16.14 -11.30
N ARG A 170 -2.76 17.48 -11.32
CA ARG A 170 -1.65 18.17 -10.66
C ARG A 170 -1.73 17.91 -9.16
N LEU A 171 -0.67 17.32 -8.60
CA LEU A 171 -0.52 17.22 -7.15
C LEU A 171 -0.16 18.60 -6.57
N SER A 172 -0.96 19.08 -5.61
CA SER A 172 -0.67 20.35 -4.95
C SER A 172 0.53 20.24 -4.01
N ALA A 173 1.26 21.35 -3.83
CA ALA A 173 2.39 21.39 -2.89
C ALA A 173 1.94 21.07 -1.45
N ASP A 174 0.75 21.51 -1.07
CA ASP A 174 0.19 21.26 0.27
C ASP A 174 -0.16 19.79 0.48
N GLU A 175 -0.75 19.11 -0.52
CA GLU A 175 -1.01 17.66 -0.44
C GLU A 175 0.29 16.88 -0.31
N LEU A 176 1.29 17.20 -1.13
CA LEU A 176 2.60 16.53 -1.09
C LEU A 176 3.30 16.77 0.25
N SER A 177 3.32 18.01 0.74
CA SER A 177 3.91 18.38 2.02
C SER A 177 3.22 17.65 3.18
N ARG A 178 1.89 17.58 3.20
CA ARG A 178 1.15 16.80 4.20
C ARG A 178 1.47 15.32 4.14
N ALA A 179 1.50 14.71 2.95
CA ALA A 179 1.83 13.29 2.81
C ALA A 179 3.24 12.98 3.32
N LYS A 180 4.22 13.85 3.02
CA LYS A 180 5.60 13.73 3.54
C LYS A 180 5.65 13.86 5.05
N ALA A 181 4.99 14.88 5.60
CA ALA A 181 4.93 15.09 7.05
C ALA A 181 4.29 13.88 7.76
N GLN A 182 3.20 13.33 7.20
CA GLN A 182 2.53 12.14 7.74
C GLN A 182 3.45 10.92 7.73
N LEU A 183 4.11 10.64 6.60
CA LEU A 183 5.00 9.49 6.46
C LEU A 183 6.22 9.60 7.41
N LYS A 184 6.84 10.79 7.50
CA LYS A 184 7.95 11.04 8.43
C LYS A 184 7.51 10.90 9.89
N SER A 185 6.34 11.44 10.23
CA SER A 185 5.76 11.32 11.57
C SER A 185 5.56 9.86 11.95
N MET A 186 4.94 9.08 11.07
CA MET A 186 4.72 7.64 11.27
C MET A 186 6.05 6.88 11.44
N LEU A 187 7.04 7.16 10.59
CA LEU A 187 8.37 6.55 10.70
C LEU A 187 9.00 6.83 12.06
N LEU A 188 9.07 8.09 12.49
CA LEU A 188 9.76 8.49 13.71
C LEU A 188 9.03 8.00 14.97
N MET A 189 7.70 8.12 15.01
CA MET A 189 6.89 7.63 16.14
C MET A 189 7.00 6.11 16.31
N ASN A 190 7.03 5.36 15.20
CA ASN A 190 7.21 3.90 15.26
C ASN A 190 8.55 3.52 15.90
N MET A 191 9.61 4.31 15.69
CA MET A 191 10.94 4.04 16.23
C MET A 191 11.07 4.27 17.74
N GLU A 192 10.08 4.90 18.37
CA GLU A 192 9.99 5.02 19.84
C GLU A 192 9.65 3.68 20.50
N THR A 193 8.99 2.78 19.76
CA THR A 193 8.61 1.46 20.26
C THR A 193 9.76 0.48 20.10
N ARG A 194 10.35 0.02 21.22
CA ARG A 194 11.52 -0.88 21.23
C ARG A 194 11.33 -2.17 20.42
N ALA A 195 10.12 -2.74 20.41
CA ALA A 195 9.81 -3.93 19.61
C ALA A 195 9.90 -3.64 18.10
N VAL A 196 9.40 -2.48 17.67
CA VAL A 196 9.47 -2.02 16.28
C VAL A 196 10.92 -1.70 15.90
N LEU A 197 11.67 -1.03 16.78
CA LEU A 197 13.10 -0.76 16.58
C LEU A 197 13.91 -2.07 16.40
N PHE A 198 13.64 -3.08 17.23
CA PHE A 198 14.26 -4.40 17.10
C PHE A 198 13.98 -5.04 15.73
N GLU A 199 12.71 -5.01 15.32
CA GLU A 199 12.26 -5.57 14.05
C GLU A 199 12.85 -4.82 12.85
N ASP A 200 12.92 -3.49 12.91
CA ASP A 200 13.54 -2.63 11.91
C ASP A 200 15.02 -2.99 11.70
N ILE A 201 15.80 -3.09 12.79
CA ILE A 201 17.22 -3.51 12.74
C ILE A 201 17.35 -4.85 12.01
N ALA A 202 16.58 -5.85 12.43
CA ALA A 202 16.65 -7.20 11.88
C ALA A 202 16.28 -7.21 10.39
N ARG A 203 15.18 -6.56 10.02
CA ARG A 203 14.63 -6.55 8.66
C ARG A 203 15.54 -5.81 7.68
N GLN A 204 16.10 -4.67 8.06
CA GLN A 204 17.03 -3.94 7.19
C GLN A 204 18.30 -4.77 6.96
N VAL A 205 18.91 -5.32 8.01
CA VAL A 205 20.11 -6.15 7.85
C VAL A 205 19.83 -7.41 7.03
N LEU A 206 18.65 -8.04 7.17
CA LEU A 206 18.27 -9.19 6.36
C LEU A 206 18.06 -8.85 4.88
N THR A 207 17.54 -7.66 4.56
CA THR A 207 17.16 -7.30 3.17
C THR A 207 18.26 -6.56 2.40
N SER A 208 18.99 -5.64 3.05
CA SER A 208 20.05 -4.82 2.46
C SER A 208 21.45 -5.10 3.01
N GLY A 209 21.58 -5.92 4.05
CA GLY A 209 22.87 -6.19 4.71
C GLY A 209 23.36 -5.06 5.62
N THR A 210 22.63 -3.95 5.68
CA THR A 210 22.98 -2.75 6.43
C THR A 210 21.74 -2.16 7.08
N ARG A 211 21.94 -1.45 8.20
CA ARG A 211 20.89 -0.64 8.83
C ARG A 211 21.14 0.84 8.55
N HIS A 212 20.17 1.50 7.93
CA HIS A 212 20.09 2.94 7.84
C HIS A 212 19.36 3.52 9.06
N GLN A 213 19.86 4.65 9.55
CA GLN A 213 19.19 5.40 10.62
C GLN A 213 17.92 6.11 10.07
N PRO A 214 16.95 6.47 10.91
CA PRO A 214 15.72 7.12 10.47
C PRO A 214 15.95 8.41 9.65
N GLU A 215 17.01 9.16 9.92
CA GLU A 215 17.35 10.41 9.23
C GLU A 215 17.61 10.18 7.74
N TYR A 216 18.24 9.06 7.38
CA TYR A 216 18.44 8.67 5.99
C TYR A 216 17.11 8.56 5.24
N TRP A 217 16.12 7.93 5.87
CA TRP A 217 14.80 7.76 5.26
C TRP A 217 14.02 9.07 5.23
N VAL A 218 14.17 9.93 6.22
CA VAL A 218 13.62 11.29 6.23
C VAL A 218 14.11 12.10 5.01
N GLU A 219 15.41 12.08 4.75
CA GLU A 219 15.99 12.75 3.58
C GLU A 219 15.44 12.19 2.26
N LYS A 220 15.29 10.87 2.16
CA LYS A 220 14.68 10.23 0.99
C LYS A 220 13.23 10.64 0.79
N ILE A 221 12.44 10.74 1.87
CA ILE A 221 11.05 11.19 1.81
C ILE A 221 10.98 12.65 1.35
N ASP A 222 11.87 13.50 1.87
CA ASP A 222 11.91 14.91 1.51
C ASP A 222 12.31 15.14 0.06
N ALA A 223 13.13 14.26 -0.52
CA ALA A 223 13.54 14.32 -1.92
C ALA A 223 12.43 13.98 -2.93
N VAL A 224 11.37 13.25 -2.53
CA VAL A 224 10.31 12.82 -3.47
C VAL A 224 9.56 14.02 -4.05
N SER A 225 9.48 14.12 -5.37
CA SER A 225 8.74 15.16 -6.09
C SER A 225 7.33 14.72 -6.48
N ALA A 226 6.50 15.68 -6.88
CA ALA A 226 5.18 15.37 -7.46
C ALA A 226 5.30 14.56 -8.76
N THR A 227 6.33 14.84 -9.55
CA THR A 227 6.61 14.12 -10.81
C THR A 227 6.92 12.66 -10.54
N ASP A 228 7.73 12.35 -9.52
CA ASP A 228 8.07 10.95 -9.18
C ASP A 228 6.81 10.13 -8.85
N VAL A 229 5.86 10.72 -8.12
CA VAL A 229 4.58 10.07 -7.78
C VAL A 229 3.76 9.82 -9.04
N GLN A 230 3.68 10.79 -9.95
CA GLN A 230 2.96 10.65 -11.21
C GLN A 230 3.62 9.60 -12.11
N GLU A 231 4.94 9.61 -12.26
CA GLU A 231 5.68 8.61 -13.04
C GLU A 231 5.48 7.19 -12.52
N LEU A 232 5.55 7.00 -11.20
CA LEU A 232 5.26 5.71 -10.57
C LEU A 232 3.84 5.24 -10.89
N LEU A 233 2.84 6.11 -10.78
CA LEU A 233 1.46 5.76 -11.11
C LEU A 233 1.28 5.41 -12.59
N HIS A 234 1.91 6.14 -13.51
CA HIS A 234 1.87 5.80 -14.93
C HIS A 234 2.51 4.43 -15.20
N ARG A 235 3.66 4.12 -14.56
CA ARG A 235 4.30 2.80 -14.64
C ARG A 235 3.36 1.70 -14.13
N MET A 236 2.73 1.91 -12.98
CA MET A 236 1.78 0.95 -12.39
C MET A 236 0.58 0.71 -13.31
N LEU A 237 -0.03 1.77 -13.86
CA LEU A 237 -1.22 1.68 -14.73
C LEU A 237 -0.95 1.04 -16.11
N GLN A 238 0.31 0.86 -16.50
CA GLN A 238 0.69 0.08 -17.67
C GLN A 238 0.67 -1.44 -17.42
N SER A 239 0.73 -1.88 -16.16
CA SER A 239 0.65 -3.29 -15.80
C SER A 239 -0.81 -3.81 -15.84
N PRO A 240 -1.04 -5.11 -16.12
CA PRO A 240 -2.38 -5.68 -16.11
C PRO A 240 -3.01 -5.59 -14.71
N PRO A 241 -4.22 -5.02 -14.53
CA PRO A 241 -4.80 -4.83 -13.21
C PRO A 241 -5.07 -6.18 -12.53
N THR A 242 -4.94 -6.22 -11.20
CA THR A 242 -5.49 -7.29 -10.36
C THR A 242 -6.80 -6.83 -9.74
N VAL A 243 -7.85 -7.65 -9.85
CA VAL A 243 -9.17 -7.36 -9.28
C VAL A 243 -9.63 -8.55 -8.44
N VAL A 244 -9.85 -8.31 -7.15
CA VAL A 244 -10.28 -9.34 -6.20
C VAL A 244 -11.55 -8.88 -5.51
N GLY A 245 -12.55 -9.76 -5.42
CA GLY A 245 -13.75 -9.54 -4.62
C GLY A 245 -13.90 -10.59 -3.53
N PHE A 246 -14.40 -10.16 -2.37
CA PHE A 246 -14.77 -11.03 -1.25
C PHE A 246 -16.17 -10.67 -0.70
N GLY A 247 -17.00 -11.67 -0.41
CA GLY A 247 -18.38 -11.49 0.02
C GLY A 247 -19.37 -11.79 -1.11
N ARG A 248 -20.48 -11.05 -1.20
CA ARG A 248 -21.43 -11.16 -2.32
C ARG A 248 -20.93 -10.39 -3.53
N VAL A 249 -20.28 -11.08 -4.46
CA VAL A 249 -19.46 -10.45 -5.53
C VAL A 249 -20.04 -10.61 -6.93
N GLY A 250 -21.36 -10.79 -7.01
CA GLY A 250 -22.10 -10.90 -8.27
C GLY A 250 -21.86 -9.71 -9.21
N ARG A 251 -21.75 -8.49 -8.68
CA ARG A 251 -21.50 -7.26 -9.45
C ARG A 251 -20.02 -6.89 -9.62
N LEU A 252 -19.07 -7.72 -9.20
CA LEU A 252 -17.66 -7.41 -9.39
C LEU A 252 -17.32 -7.34 -10.90
N PRO A 253 -16.81 -6.21 -11.41
CA PRO A 253 -16.49 -6.05 -12.84
C PRO A 253 -15.33 -6.95 -13.22
N SER A 254 -15.25 -7.37 -14.49
CA SER A 254 -14.15 -8.22 -14.94
C SER A 254 -12.83 -7.44 -15.01
N GLN A 255 -11.71 -8.17 -15.00
CA GLN A 255 -10.39 -7.57 -15.23
C GLN A 255 -10.36 -6.79 -16.57
N ALA A 256 -11.01 -7.32 -17.61
CA ALA A 256 -11.10 -6.68 -18.93
C ALA A 256 -11.91 -5.37 -18.89
N ASP A 257 -12.99 -5.31 -18.11
CA ASP A 257 -13.77 -4.08 -17.93
C ASP A 257 -12.94 -2.99 -17.24
N VAL A 258 -12.17 -3.37 -16.22
CA VAL A 258 -11.26 -2.46 -15.52
C VAL A 258 -10.14 -1.98 -16.44
N SER A 259 -9.50 -2.87 -17.21
CA SER A 259 -8.51 -2.49 -18.22
C SER A 259 -9.08 -1.53 -19.26
N ARG A 260 -10.30 -1.79 -19.75
CA ARG A 260 -11.00 -0.91 -20.71
C ARG A 260 -11.35 0.42 -20.08
N PHE A 261 -11.69 0.46 -18.79
CA PHE A 261 -11.94 1.70 -18.09
C PHE A 261 -10.67 2.55 -18.02
N ILE A 262 -9.53 1.96 -17.64
CA ILE A 262 -8.22 2.63 -17.54
C ILE A 262 -7.79 3.21 -18.88
N SER A 263 -8.00 2.49 -19.98
CA SER A 263 -7.59 2.94 -21.31
C SER A 263 -8.45 4.08 -21.90
N ARG A 264 -9.57 4.47 -21.26
CA ARG A 264 -10.42 5.55 -21.77
C ARG A 264 -9.69 6.90 -21.65
N PRO A 265 -9.74 7.78 -22.67
CA PRO A 265 -9.23 9.13 -22.51
C PRO A 265 -10.02 9.83 -21.40
N ILE A 266 -9.32 10.59 -20.58
CA ILE A 266 -9.92 11.34 -19.49
C ILE A 266 -10.52 12.56 -20.14
N THR A 267 -11.83 12.53 -20.28
CA THR A 267 -12.60 13.68 -20.73
C THR A 267 -12.44 14.75 -19.66
N SER A 268 -11.42 15.59 -19.83
CA SER A 268 -11.25 16.80 -19.05
C SER A 268 -12.45 17.69 -19.33
N ARG A 269 -13.32 17.84 -18.33
CA ARG A 269 -14.13 19.04 -18.04
C ARG A 269 -14.95 18.81 -16.78
N LEU A 270 -14.36 19.23 -15.65
CA LEU A 270 -15.10 19.55 -14.42
C LEU A 270 -16.12 20.70 -14.65
N SER A 271 -16.06 21.43 -15.77
CA SER A 271 -16.99 22.51 -16.10
C SER A 271 -18.40 22.08 -16.49
N ASP A 272 -18.62 20.80 -16.82
CA ASP A 272 -19.88 20.33 -17.40
C ASP A 272 -20.81 19.69 -16.34
N ARG A 273 -20.41 19.73 -15.05
CA ARG A 273 -21.22 19.26 -13.91
C ARG A 273 -21.84 20.37 -13.06
N ILE A 274 -21.69 21.64 -13.44
CA ILE A 274 -22.41 22.75 -12.79
C ILE A 274 -23.61 23.12 -13.68
N PRO A 275 -24.86 22.90 -13.23
CA PRO A 275 -26.04 23.41 -13.93
C PRO A 275 -25.89 24.92 -14.17
N GLY A 276 -26.21 25.38 -15.38
CA GLY A 276 -25.91 26.74 -15.86
C GLY A 276 -26.45 27.93 -15.03
N LEU A 277 -27.14 27.70 -13.91
CA LEU A 277 -27.67 28.75 -13.04
C LEU A 277 -26.59 29.54 -12.25
N PHE A 278 -25.35 29.03 -12.11
CA PHE A 278 -24.30 29.70 -11.33
C PHE A 278 -23.26 30.48 -12.16
N LYS A 279 -23.39 30.54 -13.50
CA LYS A 279 -22.46 31.26 -14.39
C LYS A 279 -22.59 32.80 -14.37
N ARG A 280 -23.40 33.39 -13.48
CA ARG A 280 -23.67 34.84 -13.45
C ARG A 280 -23.16 35.58 -12.20
N LEU A 281 -22.36 34.96 -11.35
CA LEU A 281 -21.89 35.57 -10.09
C LEU A 281 -20.37 35.50 -9.85
N ILE A 282 -19.57 35.38 -10.91
CA ILE A 282 -18.14 35.72 -10.91
C ILE A 282 -17.86 36.56 -12.15
#